data_AF-A0A381VG75-F1
#
_entry.id   AF-A0A381VG75-F1
#
_cell.length_a   1.000
_cell.length_b   1.000
_cell.length_c   1.000
_cell.angle_alpha   90.00
_cell.angle_beta   90.00
_cell.angle_gamma   90.00
#
_symmetry.space_group_name_H-M   'P 1'
#
loop_
_entity.id
_entity.type
_entity.pdbx_description
1 polymer ?
#
loop_
_entity_poly.entity_id
_entity_poly.type
_entity_poly.pdbx_seq_one_letter_code
_entity_poly.pdbx_strand_id
1 'polypeptide(L)'
;EEMKVELLPKIPSKRYIGTEGLFSRTEHLEDVDVSPWTLPEEDAIIIGPNCKEPWKVRGPVGMSAMSYGALGENAISSMSYGLGAATGSWVHTGEGGLAPYHTIGGGDVIMQIGSGIFGVRNEDGTFSWEKFKEKASNPQLRCFEVKLAQGAKIRGGHVEGSKINEEIAAIRGVEPWKTVDSPNRHRQFHDFPTLFDFIDKLREEGGKPVGIKIVMGGPDSADELASYMAKTSRGPDFITVDGGEGGSGATYQEMADSMGVPIKSALIYCDDALRRTGVRDRVKIFASGKLFSPDKIAIALASGADLINIARGMMISVGCIGAQKCHTNKCPVGVATTDPEHQKALVVDEKKWRVLNYVITLRNGLQTLAAASGLDSYTKFKRDHVVYRDQYGKVTSLEKLFPYPDA
;
A
#
# COMPACT_ATOMS: atom_id res chain seq x y z
N GLU A 1 -15.40 23.54 -11.65
CA GLU A 1 -14.71 23.85 -12.93
C GLU A 1 -13.22 24.10 -12.75
N GLU A 2 -12.77 24.56 -11.56
CA GLU A 2 -11.34 24.84 -11.30
C GLU A 2 -10.49 23.64 -10.85
N MET A 3 -11.11 22.53 -10.42
CA MET A 3 -10.36 21.34 -9.96
C MET A 3 -9.70 20.61 -11.13
N LYS A 4 -8.40 20.35 -11.00
CA LYS A 4 -7.61 19.49 -11.90
C LYS A 4 -7.92 18.01 -11.62
N VAL A 5 -9.05 17.56 -12.14
CA VAL A 5 -9.54 16.20 -11.94
C VAL A 5 -10.29 15.70 -13.18
N GLU A 6 -10.03 14.45 -13.57
CA GLU A 6 -10.81 13.74 -14.56
C GLU A 6 -12.00 13.04 -13.91
N LEU A 7 -13.19 13.29 -14.48
CA LEU A 7 -14.46 12.76 -14.03
C LEU A 7 -15.11 11.80 -15.04
N LEU A 8 -14.47 11.60 -16.19
CA LEU A 8 -14.91 10.77 -17.30
C LEU A 8 -13.79 9.82 -17.76
N PRO A 9 -14.13 8.68 -18.40
CA PRO A 9 -15.48 8.16 -18.56
C PRO A 9 -16.10 7.76 -17.22
N LYS A 10 -17.44 7.74 -17.15
CA LYS A 10 -18.12 7.19 -15.99
C LYS A 10 -17.88 5.68 -15.92
N ILE A 11 -17.80 5.18 -14.70
CA ILE A 11 -17.56 3.77 -14.39
C ILE A 11 -18.89 3.18 -13.90
N PRO A 12 -19.42 2.14 -14.56
CA PRO A 12 -20.56 1.40 -14.05
C PRO A 12 -20.24 0.77 -12.70
N SER A 13 -21.13 0.92 -11.74
CA SER A 13 -21.03 0.35 -10.40
C SER A 13 -22.40 -0.10 -9.90
N LYS A 14 -22.41 -0.78 -8.77
CA LYS A 14 -23.63 -1.07 -8.02
C LYS A 14 -23.49 -0.58 -6.59
N ARG A 15 -24.57 -0.07 -6.00
CA ARG A 15 -24.61 0.30 -4.58
C ARG A 15 -25.82 -0.31 -3.90
N TYR A 16 -25.69 -0.58 -2.61
CA TYR A 16 -26.84 -0.95 -1.78
C TYR A 16 -27.60 0.30 -1.38
N ILE A 17 -28.89 0.32 -1.66
CA ILE A 17 -29.84 1.27 -1.10
C ILE A 17 -30.66 0.53 -0.05
N GLY A 18 -30.53 0.98 1.18
CA GLY A 18 -31.24 0.42 2.32
C GLY A 18 -32.12 1.47 2.99
N THR A 19 -33.30 1.05 3.45
CA THR A 19 -34.03 1.78 4.49
C THR A 19 -34.11 0.92 5.74
N GLU A 20 -33.75 1.50 6.87
CA GLU A 20 -33.79 0.84 8.17
C GLU A 20 -34.87 1.49 9.03
N GLY A 21 -35.91 0.72 9.35
CA GLY A 21 -36.95 1.06 10.30
C GLY A 21 -36.80 0.24 11.58
N LEU A 22 -37.60 0.56 12.60
CA LEU A 22 -37.52 -0.08 13.92
C LEU A 22 -37.71 -1.61 13.87
N PHE A 23 -38.47 -2.12 12.90
CA PHE A 23 -38.82 -3.54 12.78
C PHE A 23 -38.53 -4.13 11.39
N SER A 24 -38.00 -3.35 10.46
CA SER A 24 -37.80 -3.80 9.08
C SER A 24 -36.59 -3.15 8.46
N ARG A 25 -35.82 -3.94 7.71
CA ARG A 25 -34.78 -3.46 6.83
C ARG A 25 -35.08 -3.95 5.42
N THR A 26 -35.17 -3.03 4.48
CA THR A 26 -35.25 -3.35 3.05
C THR A 26 -33.96 -2.91 2.41
N GLU A 27 -33.38 -3.78 1.59
CA GLU A 27 -32.17 -3.47 0.83
C GLU A 27 -32.31 -4.00 -0.60
N HIS A 28 -31.82 -3.22 -1.55
CA HIS A 28 -31.68 -3.65 -2.93
C HIS A 28 -30.41 -3.07 -3.53
N LEU A 29 -29.90 -3.73 -4.58
CA LEU A 29 -28.80 -3.23 -5.39
C LEU A 29 -29.36 -2.34 -6.50
N GLU A 30 -28.77 -1.16 -6.64
CA GLU A 30 -29.05 -0.21 -7.72
C GLU A 30 -27.81 -0.08 -8.61
N ASP A 31 -28.00 -0.09 -9.92
CA ASP A 31 -26.97 0.25 -10.90
C ASP A 31 -26.74 1.77 -10.91
N VAL A 32 -25.48 2.18 -10.83
CA VAL A 32 -25.09 3.59 -10.78
C VAL A 32 -23.82 3.85 -11.58
N ASP A 33 -23.70 5.05 -12.12
CA ASP A 33 -22.49 5.51 -12.78
C ASP A 33 -21.69 6.44 -11.86
N VAL A 34 -20.43 6.10 -11.62
CA VAL A 34 -19.54 6.88 -10.75
C VAL A 34 -18.38 7.50 -11.54
N SER A 35 -17.88 8.66 -11.11
CA SER A 35 -16.69 9.28 -11.70
C SER A 35 -15.41 8.71 -11.11
N PRO A 36 -14.30 8.59 -11.87
CA PRO A 36 -13.02 8.05 -11.38
C PRO A 36 -12.32 8.94 -10.34
N TRP A 37 -12.49 10.27 -10.43
CA TRP A 37 -11.82 11.26 -9.58
C TRP A 37 -10.30 11.12 -9.57
N THR A 38 -9.71 10.98 -10.75
CA THR A 38 -8.27 10.82 -10.97
C THR A 38 -7.63 12.12 -11.42
N LEU A 39 -6.32 12.27 -11.27
CA LEU A 39 -5.57 13.37 -11.88
C LEU A 39 -5.65 13.28 -13.41
N PRO A 40 -5.64 14.41 -14.13
CA PRO A 40 -5.36 14.45 -15.56
C PRO A 40 -4.04 13.74 -15.90
N GLU A 41 -3.88 13.25 -17.13
CA GLU A 41 -2.68 12.50 -17.52
C GLU A 41 -1.39 13.33 -17.38
N GLU A 42 -1.44 14.62 -17.71
CA GLU A 42 -0.33 15.57 -17.59
C GLU A 42 0.11 15.84 -16.14
N ASP A 43 -0.80 15.65 -15.19
CA ASP A 43 -0.56 15.86 -13.76
C ASP A 43 -0.24 14.53 -13.03
N ALA A 44 -0.13 13.40 -13.76
CA ALA A 44 0.13 12.09 -13.16
C ALA A 44 1.45 12.07 -12.37
N ILE A 45 1.44 11.39 -11.22
CA ILE A 45 2.63 11.21 -10.39
C ILE A 45 3.51 10.16 -11.05
N ILE A 46 4.69 10.57 -11.50
CA ILE A 46 5.67 9.67 -12.14
C ILE A 46 6.60 9.06 -11.09
N ILE A 47 6.66 7.74 -11.06
CA ILE A 47 7.58 6.96 -10.24
C ILE A 47 8.64 6.32 -11.14
N GLY A 48 9.90 6.47 -10.75
CA GLY A 48 11.06 5.99 -11.49
C GLY A 48 11.14 6.55 -12.92
N PRO A 49 11.19 7.88 -13.11
CA PRO A 49 11.24 8.51 -14.43
C PRO A 49 12.42 8.07 -15.29
N ASN A 50 13.49 7.55 -14.67
CA ASN A 50 14.69 7.04 -15.34
C ASN A 50 14.65 5.52 -15.61
N CYS A 51 13.57 4.84 -15.22
CA CYS A 51 13.38 3.42 -15.54
C CYS A 51 12.97 3.25 -17.01
N LYS A 52 13.17 2.05 -17.56
CA LYS A 52 12.70 1.70 -18.91
C LYS A 52 11.18 1.82 -19.03
N GLU A 53 10.47 1.45 -17.97
CA GLU A 53 9.01 1.49 -17.86
C GLU A 53 8.61 2.32 -16.62
N PRO A 54 8.63 3.66 -16.69
CA PRO A 54 8.22 4.50 -15.57
C PRO A 54 6.72 4.32 -15.28
N TRP A 55 6.33 4.38 -14.01
CA TRP A 55 4.94 4.24 -13.63
C TRP A 55 4.25 5.60 -13.48
N LYS A 56 3.22 5.84 -14.29
CA LYS A 56 2.37 7.04 -14.23
C LYS A 56 1.13 6.78 -13.38
N VAL A 57 1.10 7.32 -12.17
CA VAL A 57 0.02 7.10 -11.20
C VAL A 57 -0.96 8.26 -11.23
N ARG A 58 -2.24 7.96 -11.52
CA ARG A 58 -3.31 8.98 -11.64
C ARG A 58 -4.22 9.08 -10.41
N GLY A 59 -4.26 8.05 -9.56
CA GLY A 59 -5.05 8.06 -8.33
C GLY A 59 -4.17 8.14 -7.08
N PRO A 60 -4.66 8.72 -5.97
CA PRO A 60 -3.87 8.90 -4.75
C PRO A 60 -3.68 7.64 -3.92
N VAL A 61 -4.51 6.61 -4.15
CA VAL A 61 -4.66 5.48 -3.22
C VAL A 61 -4.65 4.12 -3.90
N GLY A 62 -4.09 3.13 -3.22
CA GLY A 62 -4.19 1.73 -3.59
C GLY A 62 -4.20 0.80 -2.39
N MET A 63 -4.27 -0.50 -2.67
CA MET A 63 -4.19 -1.54 -1.66
C MET A 63 -2.76 -1.59 -1.09
N SER A 64 -2.63 -1.60 0.23
CA SER A 64 -1.34 -1.85 0.89
C SER A 64 -0.96 -3.34 0.83
N ALA A 65 0.33 -3.63 0.97
CA ALA A 65 0.91 -4.97 0.96
C ALA A 65 0.17 -5.96 1.89
N MET A 66 -0.59 -6.89 1.31
CA MET A 66 -1.26 -7.99 2.02
C MET A 66 -1.16 -9.26 1.19
N SER A 67 -0.55 -10.31 1.74
CA SER A 67 -0.19 -11.50 0.97
C SER A 67 -1.34 -12.45 0.67
N TYR A 68 -1.32 -13.04 -0.52
CA TYR A 68 -2.04 -14.30 -0.77
C TYR A 68 -1.50 -15.38 0.16
N GLY A 69 -2.41 -16.03 0.89
CA GLY A 69 -2.12 -16.90 2.03
C GLY A 69 -2.33 -16.23 3.39
N ALA A 70 -2.14 -14.91 3.52
CA ALA A 70 -2.73 -14.17 4.63
C ALA A 70 -4.22 -13.88 4.36
N LEU A 71 -4.51 -13.42 3.14
CA LEU A 71 -5.85 -13.31 2.57
C LEU A 71 -6.17 -14.50 1.67
N GLY A 72 -7.47 -14.79 1.51
CA GLY A 72 -7.98 -15.77 0.55
C GLY A 72 -8.08 -15.22 -0.87
N GLU A 73 -8.31 -16.11 -1.84
CA GLU A 73 -8.43 -15.72 -3.24
C GLU A 73 -9.64 -14.82 -3.49
N ASN A 74 -10.77 -15.06 -2.81
CA ASN A 74 -11.99 -14.27 -3.00
C ASN A 74 -11.78 -12.82 -2.54
N ALA A 75 -11.06 -12.62 -1.44
CA ALA A 75 -10.74 -11.30 -0.93
C ALA A 75 -9.82 -10.52 -1.90
N ILE A 76 -8.75 -11.16 -2.37
CA ILE A 76 -7.81 -10.53 -3.31
C ILE A 76 -8.48 -10.27 -4.65
N SER A 77 -9.28 -11.22 -5.15
CA SER A 77 -10.05 -11.09 -6.39
C SER A 77 -11.02 -9.91 -6.33
N SER A 78 -11.75 -9.77 -5.22
CA SER A 78 -12.66 -8.64 -4.99
C SER A 78 -11.92 -7.29 -5.01
N MET A 79 -10.74 -7.23 -4.39
CA MET A 79 -9.90 -6.03 -4.41
C MET A 79 -9.37 -5.76 -5.82
N SER A 80 -8.89 -6.78 -6.52
CA SER A 80 -8.35 -6.66 -7.88
C SER A 80 -9.40 -6.12 -8.84
N TYR A 81 -10.60 -6.72 -8.88
CA TYR A 81 -11.71 -6.23 -9.71
C TYR A 81 -12.13 -4.80 -9.34
N GLY A 82 -12.32 -4.51 -8.05
CA GLY A 82 -12.77 -3.19 -7.62
C GLY A 82 -11.75 -2.08 -7.91
N LEU A 83 -10.45 -2.35 -7.69
CA LEU A 83 -9.38 -1.39 -7.92
C LEU A 83 -9.07 -1.22 -9.41
N GLY A 84 -9.12 -2.31 -10.18
CA GLY A 84 -9.00 -2.26 -11.64
C GLY A 84 -10.11 -1.43 -12.27
N ALA A 85 -11.37 -1.65 -11.85
CA ALA A 85 -12.51 -0.85 -12.29
C ALA A 85 -12.39 0.64 -11.88
N ALA A 86 -11.80 0.93 -10.71
CA ALA A 86 -11.64 2.32 -10.25
C ALA A 86 -10.68 3.14 -11.11
N THR A 87 -9.76 2.47 -11.84
CA THR A 87 -8.65 3.05 -12.62
C THR A 87 -7.69 3.92 -11.78
N GLY A 88 -6.40 3.97 -12.11
CA GLY A 88 -5.42 4.77 -11.35
C GLY A 88 -5.22 4.33 -9.88
N SER A 89 -5.70 3.15 -9.50
CA SER A 89 -5.41 2.47 -8.24
C SER A 89 -4.64 1.18 -8.51
N TRP A 90 -3.99 0.65 -7.48
CA TRP A 90 -3.16 -0.55 -7.59
C TRP A 90 -3.47 -1.60 -6.53
N VAL A 91 -3.17 -2.85 -6.88
CA VAL A 91 -3.09 -3.98 -5.95
C VAL A 91 -1.65 -4.14 -5.49
N HIS A 92 -1.44 -4.48 -4.21
CA HIS A 92 -0.10 -4.77 -3.70
C HIS A 92 -0.04 -6.18 -3.13
N THR A 93 0.84 -7.01 -3.70
CA THR A 93 0.89 -8.47 -3.44
C THR A 93 1.26 -8.84 -2.01
N GLY A 94 1.85 -7.91 -1.25
CA GLY A 94 2.60 -8.25 -0.05
C GLY A 94 3.70 -9.29 -0.30
N GLU A 95 4.21 -9.86 0.78
CA GLU A 95 5.39 -10.74 0.74
C GLU A 95 5.15 -12.11 0.09
N GLY A 96 3.90 -12.45 -0.27
CA GLY A 96 3.52 -13.82 -0.66
C GLY A 96 3.85 -14.21 -2.10
N GLY A 97 4.42 -13.30 -2.89
CA GLY A 97 4.61 -13.48 -4.33
C GLY A 97 3.40 -13.03 -5.16
N LEU A 98 3.58 -12.99 -6.48
CA LEU A 98 2.54 -12.60 -7.44
C LEU A 98 1.62 -13.79 -7.76
N ALA A 99 0.47 -13.85 -7.09
CA ALA A 99 -0.62 -14.76 -7.42
C ALA A 99 -1.49 -14.25 -8.59
N PRO A 100 -2.14 -15.15 -9.38
CA PRO A 100 -3.03 -14.76 -10.49
C PRO A 100 -4.14 -13.79 -10.06
N TYR A 101 -4.69 -13.98 -8.87
CA TYR A 101 -5.78 -13.15 -8.32
C TYR A 101 -5.44 -11.67 -8.18
N HIS A 102 -4.16 -11.29 -8.15
CA HIS A 102 -3.78 -9.87 -8.08
C HIS A 102 -4.04 -9.14 -9.40
N THR A 103 -3.97 -9.83 -10.54
CA THR A 103 -4.00 -9.23 -11.87
C THR A 103 -5.36 -9.36 -12.57
N ILE A 104 -6.24 -10.24 -12.11
CA ILE A 104 -7.53 -10.53 -12.79
C ILE A 104 -8.43 -9.32 -13.03
N GLY A 105 -8.30 -8.26 -12.23
CA GLY A 105 -9.08 -7.04 -12.39
C GLY A 105 -8.54 -6.06 -13.43
N GLY A 106 -7.38 -6.33 -14.05
CA GLY A 106 -6.79 -5.47 -15.07
C GLY A 106 -6.08 -4.22 -14.56
N GLY A 107 -6.05 -3.99 -13.23
CA GLY A 107 -5.37 -2.85 -12.61
C GLY A 107 -3.85 -3.01 -12.51
N ASP A 108 -3.19 -1.94 -12.09
CA ASP A 108 -1.76 -1.92 -11.80
C ASP A 108 -1.44 -2.75 -10.55
N VAL A 109 -0.25 -3.36 -10.52
CA VAL A 109 0.22 -4.19 -9.42
C VAL A 109 1.60 -3.73 -8.93
N ILE A 110 1.78 -3.76 -7.60
CA ILE A 110 3.08 -3.66 -6.92
C ILE A 110 3.42 -5.03 -6.34
N MET A 111 4.55 -5.63 -6.76
CA MET A 111 5.04 -6.87 -6.17
C MET A 111 6.03 -6.57 -5.05
N GLN A 112 5.71 -7.02 -3.83
CA GLN A 112 6.62 -6.90 -2.70
C GLN A 112 7.62 -8.07 -2.67
N ILE A 113 8.87 -7.77 -2.38
CA ILE A 113 9.94 -8.74 -2.11
C ILE A 113 10.29 -8.63 -0.62
N GLY A 114 9.78 -9.58 0.17
CA GLY A 114 10.16 -9.75 1.58
C GLY A 114 11.44 -10.56 1.74
N SER A 115 11.89 -10.73 2.98
CA SER A 115 13.13 -11.48 3.31
C SER A 115 13.07 -12.98 2.96
N GLY A 116 11.86 -13.54 2.84
CA GLY A 116 11.63 -14.89 2.34
C GLY A 116 11.72 -15.02 0.81
N ILE A 117 11.83 -13.89 0.09
CA ILE A 117 11.96 -13.78 -1.38
C ILE A 117 10.98 -14.67 -2.16
N PHE A 118 9.77 -14.84 -1.62
CA PHE A 118 8.75 -15.71 -2.21
C PHE A 118 8.37 -15.26 -3.61
N GLY A 119 8.17 -16.25 -4.50
CA GLY A 119 7.88 -16.02 -5.92
C GLY A 119 9.10 -15.71 -6.79
N VAL A 120 10.27 -15.42 -6.19
CA VAL A 120 11.53 -15.12 -6.90
C VAL A 120 12.72 -15.87 -6.30
N ARG A 121 12.49 -17.08 -5.81
CA ARG A 121 13.49 -17.93 -5.16
C ARG A 121 13.77 -19.23 -5.91
N ASN A 122 15.02 -19.68 -5.84
CA ASN A 122 15.44 -21.02 -6.21
C ASN A 122 14.96 -22.03 -5.15
N GLU A 123 15.05 -23.32 -5.47
CA GLU A 123 14.66 -24.41 -4.56
C GLU A 123 15.48 -24.40 -3.26
N ASP A 124 16.76 -24.02 -3.34
CA ASP A 124 17.66 -23.84 -2.19
C ASP A 124 17.36 -22.60 -1.33
N GLY A 125 16.41 -21.76 -1.75
CA GLY A 125 16.05 -20.51 -1.08
C GLY A 125 16.95 -19.32 -1.35
N THR A 126 17.83 -19.38 -2.34
CA THR A 126 18.54 -18.23 -2.87
C THR A 126 17.68 -17.45 -3.89
N PHE A 127 18.09 -16.22 -4.22
CA PHE A 127 17.35 -15.38 -5.16
C PHE A 127 17.50 -15.88 -6.60
N SER A 128 16.38 -15.94 -7.33
CA SER A 128 16.32 -16.39 -8.72
C SER A 128 16.07 -15.20 -9.65
N TRP A 129 17.10 -14.78 -10.38
CA TRP A 129 16.99 -13.72 -11.39
C TRP A 129 16.09 -14.13 -12.56
N GLU A 130 16.06 -15.42 -12.91
CA GLU A 130 15.18 -15.95 -13.94
C GLU A 130 13.70 -15.77 -13.57
N LYS A 131 13.30 -16.24 -12.37
CA LYS A 131 11.92 -16.06 -11.89
C LYS A 131 11.58 -14.60 -11.70
N PHE A 132 12.53 -13.77 -11.25
CA PHE A 132 12.32 -12.32 -11.16
C PHE A 132 12.00 -11.71 -12.53
N LYS A 133 12.78 -12.03 -13.58
CA LYS A 133 12.53 -11.58 -14.95
C LYS A 133 11.18 -12.07 -15.49
N GLU A 134 10.82 -13.32 -15.18
CA GLU A 134 9.50 -13.86 -15.53
C GLU A 134 8.39 -12.99 -14.93
N LYS A 135 8.45 -12.67 -13.62
CA LYS A 135 7.44 -11.79 -13.00
C LYS A 135 7.51 -10.37 -13.55
N ALA A 136 8.70 -9.83 -13.77
CA ALA A 136 8.91 -8.52 -14.36
C ALA A 136 8.35 -8.41 -15.78
N SER A 137 8.26 -9.49 -16.54
CA SER A 137 7.66 -9.47 -17.88
C SER A 137 6.14 -9.24 -17.86
N ASN A 138 5.47 -9.38 -16.71
CA ASN A 138 4.04 -9.14 -16.60
C ASN A 138 3.71 -7.65 -16.80
N PRO A 139 2.90 -7.27 -17.80
CA PRO A 139 2.62 -5.89 -18.14
C PRO A 139 1.76 -5.16 -17.10
N GLN A 140 1.08 -5.84 -16.17
CA GLN A 140 0.33 -5.20 -15.09
C GLN A 140 1.20 -4.90 -13.86
N LEU A 141 2.32 -5.60 -13.72
CA LEU A 141 3.27 -5.31 -12.66
C LEU A 141 4.01 -4.01 -13.00
N ARG A 142 3.78 -2.94 -12.24
CA ARG A 142 4.33 -1.61 -12.52
C ARG A 142 5.56 -1.26 -11.71
N CYS A 143 5.72 -1.85 -10.53
CA CYS A 143 6.90 -1.65 -9.71
C CYS A 143 7.13 -2.81 -8.74
N PHE A 144 8.33 -2.83 -8.18
CA PHE A 144 8.73 -3.73 -7.11
C PHE A 144 8.96 -2.95 -5.82
N GLU A 145 8.68 -3.57 -4.68
CA GLU A 145 8.96 -2.99 -3.37
C GLU A 145 9.78 -3.96 -2.51
N VAL A 146 11.02 -3.59 -2.17
CA VAL A 146 11.84 -4.35 -1.22
C VAL A 146 11.41 -4.00 0.21
N LYS A 147 10.80 -4.95 0.90
CA LYS A 147 10.32 -4.73 2.26
C LYS A 147 11.47 -4.86 3.26
N LEU A 148 11.83 -3.77 3.93
CA LEU A 148 12.79 -3.80 5.04
C LEU A 148 12.07 -4.05 6.38
N ALA A 149 10.91 -3.43 6.58
CA ALA A 149 10.07 -3.62 7.77
C ALA A 149 8.58 -3.39 7.47
N GLN A 150 7.71 -3.72 8.42
CA GLN A 150 6.29 -3.32 8.42
C GLN A 150 5.89 -2.83 9.82
N GLY A 151 4.94 -1.90 9.90
CA GLY A 151 4.59 -1.24 11.17
C GLY A 151 4.21 -2.22 12.28
N ALA A 152 3.46 -3.27 11.95
CA ALA A 152 3.03 -4.27 12.92
C ALA A 152 4.12 -5.23 13.40
N LYS A 153 5.26 -5.33 12.70
CA LYS A 153 6.41 -6.18 13.06
C LYS A 153 7.69 -5.81 12.32
N ILE A 154 8.76 -5.61 13.07
CA ILE A 154 10.10 -5.35 12.53
C ILE A 154 10.84 -6.67 12.31
N ARG A 155 10.20 -7.59 11.56
CA ARG A 155 10.73 -8.90 11.18
C ARG A 155 10.09 -9.43 9.89
N GLY A 156 10.56 -10.59 9.44
CA GLY A 156 10.01 -11.32 8.31
C GLY A 156 8.54 -11.72 8.46
N GLY A 157 7.92 -12.09 7.34
CA GLY A 157 6.58 -12.67 7.29
C GLY A 157 6.45 -13.97 8.08
N HIS A 158 5.24 -14.23 8.59
CA HIS A 158 4.87 -15.47 9.27
C HIS A 158 3.53 -15.93 8.73
N VAL A 159 3.43 -17.18 8.30
CA VAL A 159 2.18 -17.80 7.83
C VAL A 159 2.13 -19.24 8.31
N GLU A 160 1.04 -19.60 8.99
CA GLU A 160 0.80 -20.96 9.46
C GLU A 160 0.68 -21.96 8.31
N GLY A 161 1.22 -23.17 8.51
CA GLY A 161 1.20 -24.24 7.51
C GLY A 161 -0.21 -24.62 7.08
N SER A 162 -1.19 -24.51 7.97
CA SER A 162 -2.61 -24.72 7.66
C SER A 162 -3.17 -23.78 6.60
N LYS A 163 -2.47 -22.68 6.30
CA LYS A 163 -2.83 -21.74 5.23
C LYS A 163 -2.04 -21.94 3.95
N ILE A 164 -0.99 -22.76 3.96
CA ILE A 164 -0.07 -22.94 2.83
C ILE A 164 -0.51 -24.20 2.07
N ASN A 165 -1.58 -24.07 1.30
CA ASN A 165 -2.03 -25.13 0.40
C ASN A 165 -1.05 -25.28 -0.78
N GLU A 166 -1.31 -26.25 -1.66
CA GLU A 166 -0.49 -26.55 -2.85
C GLU A 166 -0.26 -25.32 -3.75
N GLU A 167 -1.32 -24.53 -4.00
CA GLU A 167 -1.23 -23.34 -4.85
C GLU A 167 -0.31 -22.27 -4.23
N ILE A 168 -0.50 -21.99 -2.94
CA ILE A 168 0.32 -21.02 -2.20
C ILE A 168 1.78 -21.49 -2.13
N ALA A 169 1.99 -22.79 -1.92
CA ALA A 169 3.31 -23.40 -1.90
C ALA A 169 4.03 -23.22 -3.25
N ALA A 170 3.34 -23.49 -4.36
CA ALA A 170 3.86 -23.31 -5.71
C ALA A 170 4.20 -21.85 -6.02
N ILE A 171 3.30 -20.90 -5.69
CA ILE A 171 3.53 -19.46 -5.90
C ILE A 171 4.73 -18.98 -5.10
N ARG A 172 4.88 -19.46 -3.86
CA ARG A 172 5.96 -19.02 -2.96
C ARG A 172 7.28 -19.73 -3.24
N GLY A 173 7.27 -20.92 -3.84
CA GLY A 173 8.40 -21.82 -3.93
C GLY A 173 8.78 -22.37 -2.55
N VAL A 174 7.80 -22.88 -1.80
CA VAL A 174 7.98 -23.55 -0.49
C VAL A 174 7.28 -24.92 -0.51
N GLU A 175 7.50 -25.74 0.51
CA GLU A 175 6.76 -26.99 0.67
C GLU A 175 5.32 -26.73 1.15
N PRO A 176 4.32 -27.47 0.64
CA PRO A 176 2.94 -27.33 1.07
C PRO A 176 2.75 -27.80 2.52
N TRP A 177 1.78 -27.20 3.20
CA TRP A 177 1.30 -27.49 4.55
C TRP A 177 2.32 -27.30 5.67
N LYS A 178 3.46 -26.67 5.41
CA LYS A 178 4.49 -26.34 6.41
C LYS A 178 4.45 -24.86 6.79
N THR A 179 4.54 -24.58 8.08
CA THR A 179 4.63 -23.20 8.58
C THR A 179 5.87 -22.52 8.01
N VAL A 180 5.68 -21.28 7.55
CA VAL A 180 6.74 -20.47 6.97
C VAL A 180 7.02 -19.29 7.89
N ASP A 181 8.24 -19.28 8.43
CA ASP A 181 8.82 -18.15 9.13
C ASP A 181 9.96 -17.57 8.29
N SER A 182 9.78 -16.34 7.84
CA SER A 182 10.77 -15.68 6.98
C SER A 182 11.94 -15.15 7.81
N PRO A 183 13.17 -15.11 7.26
CA PRO A 183 14.31 -14.52 7.95
C PRO A 183 14.01 -13.09 8.44
N ASN A 184 14.62 -12.68 9.55
CA ASN A 184 14.43 -11.31 10.07
C ASN A 184 15.07 -10.24 9.17
N ARG A 185 16.04 -10.62 8.34
CA ARG A 185 16.78 -9.73 7.43
C ARG A 185 16.90 -10.38 6.05
N HIS A 186 17.04 -9.56 5.02
CA HIS A 186 17.42 -10.03 3.70
C HIS A 186 18.85 -10.59 3.75
N ARG A 187 19.11 -11.64 2.97
CA ARG A 187 20.46 -12.22 2.82
C ARG A 187 21.26 -11.55 1.72
N GLN A 188 20.57 -10.79 0.86
CA GLN A 188 21.10 -10.16 -0.34
C GLN A 188 21.91 -8.91 -0.05
N PHE A 189 21.66 -8.26 1.09
CA PHE A 189 22.28 -7.01 1.50
C PHE A 189 22.31 -6.86 3.02
N HIS A 190 23.23 -6.05 3.52
CA HIS A 190 23.41 -5.79 4.95
C HIS A 190 23.75 -4.33 5.29
N ASP A 191 23.97 -3.50 4.27
CA ASP A 191 24.29 -2.08 4.36
C ASP A 191 23.69 -1.31 3.16
N PHE A 192 23.84 0.02 3.13
CA PHE A 192 23.32 0.83 2.03
C PHE A 192 23.99 0.54 0.66
N PRO A 193 25.33 0.38 0.56
CA PRO A 193 25.96 -0.01 -0.70
C PRO A 193 25.34 -1.28 -1.30
N THR A 194 25.27 -2.37 -0.52
CA THR A 194 24.74 -3.65 -1.02
C THR A 194 23.23 -3.61 -1.26
N LEU A 195 22.46 -2.84 -0.48
CA LEU A 195 21.04 -2.60 -0.75
C LEU A 195 20.85 -1.89 -2.09
N PHE A 196 21.65 -0.87 -2.37
CA PHE A 196 21.55 -0.10 -3.60
C PHE A 196 22.02 -0.92 -4.80
N ASP A 197 23.05 -1.76 -4.65
CA ASP A 197 23.45 -2.71 -5.69
C ASP A 197 22.31 -3.68 -6.03
N PHE A 198 21.57 -4.14 -5.01
CA PHE A 198 20.41 -4.99 -5.21
C PHE A 198 19.25 -4.24 -5.90
N ILE A 199 18.92 -3.03 -5.46
CA ILE A 199 17.88 -2.18 -6.09
C ILE A 199 18.22 -1.88 -7.55
N ASP A 200 19.45 -1.49 -7.84
CA ASP A 200 19.88 -1.16 -9.19
C ASP A 200 19.83 -2.38 -10.09
N LYS A 201 20.22 -3.56 -9.59
CA LYS A 201 20.12 -4.81 -10.34
C LYS A 201 18.66 -5.24 -10.59
N LEU A 202 17.76 -5.04 -9.61
CA LEU A 202 16.32 -5.25 -9.84
C LEU A 202 15.77 -4.32 -10.92
N ARG A 203 16.20 -3.05 -10.93
CA ARG A 203 15.80 -2.07 -11.94
C ARG A 203 16.36 -2.43 -13.32
N GLU A 204 17.62 -2.85 -13.41
CA GLU A 204 18.28 -3.26 -14.65
C GLU A 204 17.60 -4.50 -15.26
N GLU A 205 17.40 -5.54 -14.46
CA GLU A 205 16.87 -6.82 -14.93
C GLU A 205 15.35 -6.78 -15.13
N GLY A 206 14.63 -5.92 -14.41
CA GLY A 206 13.17 -5.81 -14.46
C GLY A 206 12.65 -4.64 -15.28
N GLY A 207 13.47 -3.63 -15.56
CA GLY A 207 13.12 -2.43 -16.32
C GLY A 207 12.16 -1.45 -15.62
N LYS A 208 11.74 -1.75 -14.39
CA LYS A 208 10.63 -1.08 -13.68
C LYS A 208 11.12 -0.39 -12.40
N PRO A 209 10.38 0.62 -11.90
CA PRO A 209 10.69 1.26 -10.64
C PRO A 209 10.80 0.29 -9.46
N VAL A 210 11.75 0.56 -8.57
CA VAL A 210 12.01 -0.24 -7.37
C VAL A 210 12.01 0.66 -6.15
N GLY A 211 11.11 0.39 -5.22
CA GLY A 211 11.02 1.10 -3.95
C GLY A 211 11.46 0.26 -2.77
N ILE A 212 11.47 0.88 -1.59
CA ILE A 212 11.65 0.20 -0.31
C ILE A 212 10.50 0.49 0.63
N LYS A 213 10.21 -0.44 1.55
CA LYS A 213 9.28 -0.21 2.65
C LYS A 213 10.00 -0.19 3.99
N ILE A 214 9.84 0.91 4.72
CA ILE A 214 10.51 1.17 5.99
C ILE A 214 9.50 1.45 7.12
N VAL A 215 9.97 1.30 8.35
CA VAL A 215 9.31 1.79 9.56
C VAL A 215 10.32 2.67 10.27
N MET A 216 9.92 3.90 10.60
CA MET A 216 10.79 4.82 11.33
C MET A 216 10.91 4.37 12.78
N GLY A 217 12.13 4.33 13.32
CA GLY A 217 12.40 4.06 14.74
C GLY A 217 12.47 5.33 15.59
N GLY A 218 12.74 6.47 14.95
CA GLY A 218 12.89 7.78 15.57
C GLY A 218 13.05 8.89 14.53
N PRO A 219 13.30 10.13 14.97
CA PRO A 219 13.41 11.30 14.10
C PRO A 219 14.57 11.26 13.09
N ASP A 220 15.64 10.54 13.41
CA ASP A 220 16.89 10.44 12.65
C ASP A 220 16.97 9.19 11.76
N SER A 221 15.98 8.30 11.81
CA SER A 221 16.06 6.96 11.18
C SER A 221 16.23 6.98 9.64
N ALA A 222 15.93 8.11 8.99
CA ALA A 222 16.09 8.29 7.54
C ALA A 222 17.33 9.13 7.17
N ASP A 223 18.04 9.72 8.14
CA ASP A 223 19.11 10.68 7.87
C ASP A 223 20.30 10.02 7.15
N GLU A 224 20.72 8.83 7.58
CA GLU A 224 21.82 8.10 6.93
C GLU A 224 21.46 7.65 5.51
N LEU A 225 20.23 7.15 5.31
CA LEU A 225 19.72 6.79 3.99
C LEU A 225 19.70 8.01 3.07
N ALA A 226 19.11 9.12 3.52
CA ALA A 226 19.01 10.36 2.75
C ALA A 226 20.39 10.94 2.41
N SER A 227 21.33 10.89 3.37
CA SER A 227 22.71 11.33 3.17
C SER A 227 23.46 10.44 2.17
N TYR A 228 23.27 9.13 2.24
CA TYR A 228 23.90 8.19 1.30
C TYR A 228 23.33 8.35 -0.12
N MET A 229 22.02 8.56 -0.25
CA MET A 229 21.39 8.92 -1.52
C MET A 229 21.97 10.21 -2.09
N ALA A 230 22.17 11.24 -1.27
CA ALA A 230 22.75 12.51 -1.72
C ALA A 230 24.18 12.33 -2.24
N LYS A 231 25.02 11.62 -1.49
CA LYS A 231 26.43 11.38 -1.83
C LYS A 231 26.63 10.53 -3.10
N THR A 232 25.78 9.53 -3.30
CA THR A 232 25.97 8.55 -4.40
C THR A 232 25.11 8.81 -5.62
N SER A 233 24.08 9.67 -5.50
CA SER A 233 23.03 9.84 -6.52
C SER A 233 22.31 8.53 -6.89
N ARG A 234 22.37 7.53 -6.02
CA ARG A 234 21.66 6.25 -6.12
C ARG A 234 20.52 6.23 -5.11
N GLY A 235 19.57 5.31 -5.28
CA GLY A 235 18.50 5.10 -4.32
C GLY A 235 17.26 4.45 -4.92
N PRO A 236 16.25 4.20 -4.06
CA PRO A 236 14.94 3.71 -4.51
C PRO A 236 14.17 4.79 -5.26
N ASP A 237 13.27 4.37 -6.13
CA ASP A 237 12.36 5.25 -6.87
C ASP A 237 11.20 5.75 -5.98
N PHE A 238 10.86 4.99 -4.93
CA PHE A 238 9.91 5.37 -3.90
C PHE A 238 10.22 4.75 -2.54
N ILE A 239 9.73 5.37 -1.47
CA ILE A 239 9.82 4.88 -0.09
C ILE A 239 8.40 4.78 0.46
N THR A 240 7.98 3.58 0.84
CA THR A 240 6.78 3.38 1.67
C THR A 240 7.15 3.55 3.14
N VAL A 241 6.65 4.60 3.78
CA VAL A 241 6.71 4.80 5.23
C VAL A 241 5.48 4.14 5.85
N ASP A 242 5.69 3.07 6.59
CA ASP A 242 4.63 2.34 7.31
C ASP A 242 4.68 2.73 8.79
N GLY A 243 3.63 3.38 9.29
CA GLY A 243 3.52 3.77 10.69
C GLY A 243 3.34 2.55 11.60
N GLY A 244 3.75 2.69 12.86
CA GLY A 244 3.61 1.65 13.89
C GLY A 244 2.18 1.13 14.07
N GLU A 245 1.17 1.86 13.59
CA GLU A 245 -0.23 1.44 13.62
C GLU A 245 -0.61 0.43 12.53
N GLY A 246 0.37 -0.08 11.77
CA GLY A 246 0.20 -1.09 10.72
C GLY A 246 -0.56 -2.35 11.19
N GLY A 247 -1.16 -3.07 10.24
CA GLY A 247 -1.83 -4.34 10.50
C GLY A 247 -0.93 -5.54 10.24
N SER A 248 -1.27 -6.69 10.81
CA SER A 248 -0.68 -7.98 10.43
C SER A 248 -1.73 -9.09 10.48
N GLY A 249 -1.59 -10.08 9.60
CA GLY A 249 -2.35 -11.34 9.71
C GLY A 249 -1.85 -12.22 10.85
N ALA A 250 -0.55 -12.16 11.16
CA ALA A 250 0.11 -12.88 12.24
C ALA A 250 1.36 -12.12 12.73
N THR A 251 1.43 -11.84 14.02
CA THR A 251 2.55 -11.15 14.69
C THR A 251 2.48 -11.37 16.20
N TYR A 252 3.55 -11.02 16.90
CA TYR A 252 3.60 -10.91 18.35
C TYR A 252 2.89 -9.63 18.79
N GLN A 253 2.12 -9.72 19.87
CA GLN A 253 1.30 -8.62 20.36
C GLN A 253 2.17 -7.45 20.81
N GLU A 254 3.29 -7.74 21.47
CA GLU A 254 4.25 -6.77 21.96
C GLU A 254 4.82 -5.91 20.82
N MET A 255 5.10 -6.54 19.66
CA MET A 255 5.56 -5.83 18.48
C MET A 255 4.46 -4.96 17.87
N ALA A 256 3.25 -5.49 17.78
CA ALA A 256 2.11 -4.78 17.20
C ALA A 256 1.71 -3.53 18.01
N ASP A 257 1.90 -3.58 19.33
CA ASP A 257 1.47 -2.51 20.22
C ASP A 257 2.51 -1.41 20.42
N SER A 258 3.80 -1.73 20.28
CA SER A 258 4.87 -0.87 20.81
C SER A 258 5.96 -0.48 19.81
N MET A 259 6.06 -1.14 18.65
CA MET A 259 7.18 -0.92 17.74
C MET A 259 6.85 0.11 16.65
N GLY A 260 7.85 0.94 16.33
CA GLY A 260 7.77 1.91 15.23
C GLY A 260 7.08 3.22 15.60
N VAL A 261 7.46 4.28 14.91
CA VAL A 261 6.90 5.62 15.09
C VAL A 261 5.53 5.71 14.39
N PRO A 262 4.53 6.37 15.01
CA PRO A 262 3.23 6.65 14.38
C PRO A 262 3.36 7.36 13.03
N ILE A 263 2.49 7.04 12.07
CA ILE A 263 2.59 7.55 10.68
C ILE A 263 2.65 9.09 10.61
N LYS A 264 1.94 9.77 11.51
CA LYS A 264 1.89 11.25 11.55
C LYS A 264 3.25 11.89 11.82
N SER A 265 4.09 11.25 12.63
CA SER A 265 5.44 11.73 12.92
C SER A 265 6.45 11.13 11.94
N ALA A 266 6.30 9.85 11.61
CA ALA A 266 7.21 9.13 10.72
C ALA A 266 7.31 9.79 9.33
N LEU A 267 6.20 10.30 8.78
CA LEU A 267 6.19 11.01 7.49
C LEU A 267 7.01 12.29 7.54
N ILE A 268 6.81 13.13 8.57
CA ILE A 268 7.52 14.40 8.73
C ILE A 268 9.02 14.14 8.84
N TYR A 269 9.42 13.17 9.66
CA TYR A 269 10.83 12.83 9.83
C TYR A 269 11.49 12.32 8.54
N CYS A 270 10.79 11.47 7.78
CA CYS A 270 11.30 10.99 6.50
C CYS A 270 11.35 12.10 5.45
N ASP A 271 10.30 12.91 5.30
CA ASP A 271 10.24 14.05 4.38
C ASP A 271 11.33 15.10 4.72
N ASP A 272 11.52 15.43 6.00
CA ASP A 272 12.55 16.36 6.47
C ASP A 272 13.96 15.85 6.19
N ALA A 273 14.25 14.58 6.48
CA ALA A 273 15.56 13.98 6.18
C ALA A 273 15.90 14.09 4.68
N LEU A 274 14.93 13.80 3.80
CA LEU A 274 15.11 13.87 2.35
C LEU A 274 15.24 15.32 1.84
N ARG A 275 14.53 16.28 2.45
CA ARG A 275 14.63 17.70 2.09
C ARG A 275 15.96 18.29 2.52
N ARG A 276 16.39 18.02 3.76
CA ARG A 276 17.65 18.50 4.33
C ARG A 276 18.89 18.06 3.56
N THR A 277 18.80 16.97 2.81
CA THR A 277 19.90 16.48 1.96
C THR A 277 19.70 16.77 0.47
N GLY A 278 18.65 17.53 0.11
CA GLY A 278 18.35 17.91 -1.27
C GLY A 278 17.89 16.77 -2.18
N VAL A 279 17.40 15.66 -1.63
CA VAL A 279 17.04 14.46 -2.40
C VAL A 279 15.54 14.21 -2.53
N ARG A 280 14.71 15.01 -1.85
CA ARG A 280 13.25 14.83 -1.79
C ARG A 280 12.57 14.76 -3.17
N ASP A 281 13.05 15.51 -4.15
CA ASP A 281 12.44 15.54 -5.48
C ASP A 281 12.76 14.30 -6.33
N ARG A 282 13.71 13.47 -5.89
CA ARG A 282 14.18 12.28 -6.62
C ARG A 282 13.43 11.00 -6.24
N VAL A 283 12.60 11.04 -5.19
CA VAL A 283 11.93 9.88 -4.61
C VAL A 283 10.48 10.22 -4.27
N LYS A 284 9.55 9.29 -4.49
CA LYS A 284 8.15 9.43 -4.05
C LYS A 284 7.93 8.76 -2.69
N ILE A 285 7.09 9.33 -1.85
CA ILE A 285 6.75 8.78 -0.53
C ILE A 285 5.34 8.19 -0.56
N PHE A 286 5.23 6.89 -0.26
CA PHE A 286 3.95 6.24 0.02
C PHE A 286 3.71 6.21 1.53
N ALA A 287 2.54 6.62 1.99
CA ALA A 287 2.16 6.50 3.39
C ALA A 287 1.26 5.29 3.63
N SER A 288 1.53 4.55 4.70
CA SER A 288 0.65 3.46 5.19
C SER A 288 0.57 3.52 6.71
N GLY A 289 -0.63 3.35 7.29
CA GLY A 289 -0.83 3.46 8.74
C GLY A 289 -2.22 3.97 9.12
N LYS A 290 -3.25 3.12 8.95
CA LYS A 290 -4.66 3.46 9.28
C LYS A 290 -5.18 4.78 8.64
N LEU A 291 -4.69 5.12 7.45
CA LEU A 291 -5.10 6.28 6.63
C LEU A 291 -6.31 5.94 5.75
N PHE A 292 -7.47 5.67 6.37
CA PHE A 292 -8.64 5.10 5.67
C PHE A 292 -9.73 6.13 5.30
N SER A 293 -9.55 7.41 5.64
CA SER A 293 -10.52 8.49 5.39
C SER A 293 -9.86 9.68 4.69
N PRO A 294 -10.62 10.48 3.90
CA PRO A 294 -10.08 11.59 3.13
C PRO A 294 -9.31 12.63 3.97
N ASP A 295 -9.81 12.97 5.15
CA ASP A 295 -9.19 13.93 6.08
C ASP A 295 -7.81 13.46 6.56
N LYS A 296 -7.68 12.17 6.90
CA LYS A 296 -6.39 11.59 7.29
C LYS A 296 -5.41 11.55 6.14
N ILE A 297 -5.90 11.33 4.93
CA ILE A 297 -5.08 11.34 3.72
C ILE A 297 -4.60 12.74 3.40
N ALA A 298 -5.47 13.75 3.46
CA ALA A 298 -5.08 15.15 3.30
C ALA A 298 -3.98 15.55 4.29
N ILE A 299 -4.10 15.13 5.56
CA ILE A 299 -3.05 15.33 6.57
C ILE A 299 -1.75 14.62 6.17
N ALA A 300 -1.80 13.37 5.71
CA ALA A 300 -0.61 12.62 5.30
C ALA A 300 0.10 13.27 4.09
N LEU A 301 -0.66 13.75 3.11
CA LEU A 301 -0.14 14.47 1.94
C LEU A 301 0.54 15.79 2.37
N ALA A 302 -0.12 16.58 3.23
CA ALA A 302 0.46 17.78 3.82
C ALA A 302 1.74 17.49 4.64
N SER A 303 1.82 16.32 5.27
CA SER A 303 2.98 15.85 6.03
C SER A 303 4.13 15.32 5.16
N GLY A 304 3.97 15.26 3.82
CA GLY A 304 5.04 14.91 2.89
C GLY A 304 4.81 13.64 2.06
N ALA A 305 3.68 12.95 2.21
CA ALA A 305 3.34 11.81 1.36
C ALA A 305 2.95 12.26 -0.07
N ASP A 306 3.27 11.44 -1.08
CA ASP A 306 2.81 11.61 -2.46
C ASP A 306 1.62 10.68 -2.76
N LEU A 307 1.63 9.47 -2.19
CA LEU A 307 0.65 8.41 -2.45
C LEU A 307 0.31 7.66 -1.15
N ILE A 308 -0.82 6.95 -1.13
CA ILE A 308 -1.33 6.26 0.08
C ILE A 308 -1.60 4.78 -0.20
N ASN A 309 -1.06 3.94 0.68
CA ASN A 309 -1.33 2.51 0.73
C ASN A 309 -2.32 2.20 1.87
N ILE A 310 -3.49 1.63 1.52
CA ILE A 310 -4.56 1.32 2.49
C ILE A 310 -4.74 -0.19 2.62
N ALA A 311 -4.50 -0.74 3.82
CA ALA A 311 -4.83 -2.13 4.15
C ALA A 311 -6.24 -2.22 4.80
N ARG A 312 -6.39 -1.64 5.99
CA ARG A 312 -7.59 -1.85 6.84
C ARG A 312 -8.89 -1.40 6.18
N GLY A 313 -8.89 -0.26 5.47
CA GLY A 313 -10.04 0.20 4.70
C GLY A 313 -10.45 -0.79 3.62
N MET A 314 -9.49 -1.35 2.87
CA MET A 314 -9.72 -2.37 1.86
C MET A 314 -10.23 -3.68 2.46
N MET A 315 -9.68 -4.12 3.59
CA MET A 315 -10.18 -5.30 4.29
C MET A 315 -11.65 -5.13 4.71
N ILE A 316 -12.01 -3.96 5.23
CA ILE A 316 -13.39 -3.66 5.65
C ILE A 316 -14.32 -3.58 4.44
N SER A 317 -13.88 -2.98 3.33
CA SER A 317 -14.71 -2.88 2.12
C SER A 317 -15.05 -4.24 1.52
N VAL A 318 -14.14 -5.23 1.58
CA VAL A 318 -14.44 -6.62 1.20
C VAL A 318 -15.22 -7.42 2.26
N GLY A 319 -15.37 -6.91 3.49
CA GLY A 319 -16.24 -7.51 4.50
C GLY A 319 -15.60 -7.86 5.85
N CYS A 320 -14.36 -7.43 6.12
CA CYS A 320 -13.74 -7.65 7.42
C CYS A 320 -14.55 -6.98 8.54
N ILE A 321 -14.89 -7.75 9.56
CA ILE A 321 -15.63 -7.32 10.75
C ILE A 321 -14.74 -7.11 11.98
N GLY A 322 -13.41 -7.15 11.81
CA GLY A 322 -12.47 -6.99 12.92
C GLY A 322 -12.47 -8.16 13.91
N ALA A 323 -12.73 -9.39 13.44
CA ALA A 323 -12.78 -10.59 14.29
C ALA A 323 -11.43 -11.00 14.92
N GLN A 324 -10.31 -10.47 14.42
CA GLN A 324 -8.94 -10.74 14.91
C GLN A 324 -8.51 -12.22 14.91
N LYS A 325 -9.19 -13.08 14.14
CA LYS A 325 -8.86 -14.51 13.96
C LYS A 325 -8.02 -14.80 12.70
N CYS A 326 -7.36 -13.79 12.15
CA CYS A 326 -6.70 -13.85 10.82
C CYS A 326 -5.63 -14.95 10.70
N HIS A 327 -4.90 -15.21 11.79
CA HIS A 327 -3.84 -16.21 11.86
C HIS A 327 -4.37 -17.65 11.93
N THR A 328 -5.61 -17.85 12.40
CA THR A 328 -6.17 -19.18 12.69
C THR A 328 -6.69 -19.94 11.47
N ASN A 329 -6.72 -19.30 10.30
CA ASN A 329 -7.46 -19.72 9.10
C ASN A 329 -9.00 -19.77 9.24
N LYS A 330 -9.57 -19.47 10.41
CA LYS A 330 -11.02 -19.54 10.68
C LYS A 330 -11.72 -18.18 10.58
N CYS A 331 -11.40 -17.41 9.53
CA CYS A 331 -12.04 -16.11 9.32
C CYS A 331 -13.55 -16.32 9.07
N PRO A 332 -14.45 -15.75 9.89
CA PRO A 332 -15.89 -16.02 9.77
C PRO A 332 -16.53 -15.40 8.52
N VAL A 333 -15.82 -14.51 7.83
CA VAL A 333 -16.32 -13.71 6.70
C VAL A 333 -15.48 -13.88 5.43
N GLY A 334 -14.68 -14.95 5.35
CA GLY A 334 -13.95 -15.31 4.12
C GLY A 334 -12.79 -14.40 3.72
N VAL A 335 -12.43 -13.39 4.53
CA VAL A 335 -11.38 -12.42 4.17
C VAL A 335 -9.97 -12.99 4.36
N ALA A 336 -9.65 -13.40 5.59
CA ALA A 336 -8.30 -13.80 5.99
C ALA A 336 -8.18 -15.32 6.18
N THR A 337 -8.62 -16.08 5.17
CA THR A 337 -8.67 -17.55 5.19
C THR A 337 -8.38 -18.11 3.80
N THR A 338 -7.76 -19.27 3.76
CA THR A 338 -7.56 -20.07 2.54
C THR A 338 -8.40 -21.35 2.59
N ASP A 339 -9.22 -21.52 3.64
CA ASP A 339 -10.17 -22.62 3.77
C ASP A 339 -11.34 -22.44 2.79
N PRO A 340 -11.60 -23.39 1.88
CA PRO A 340 -12.65 -23.28 0.88
C PRO A 340 -14.06 -23.07 1.45
N GLU A 341 -14.38 -23.66 2.60
CA GLU A 341 -15.69 -23.51 3.24
C GLU A 341 -15.87 -22.11 3.81
N HIS A 342 -14.84 -21.58 4.47
CA HIS A 342 -14.89 -20.20 4.98
C HIS A 342 -14.85 -19.16 3.85
N GLN A 343 -14.17 -19.43 2.73
CA GLN A 343 -14.13 -18.53 1.58
C GLN A 343 -15.51 -18.32 0.93
N LYS A 344 -16.45 -19.27 1.04
CA LYS A 344 -17.84 -19.12 0.55
C LYS A 344 -18.58 -17.95 1.19
N ALA A 345 -18.16 -17.49 2.37
CA ALA A 345 -18.75 -16.32 3.03
C ALA A 345 -18.45 -14.99 2.31
N LEU A 346 -17.49 -14.97 1.37
CA LEU A 346 -17.09 -13.77 0.62
C LEU A 346 -17.48 -13.90 -0.85
N VAL A 347 -18.55 -13.20 -1.23
CA VAL A 347 -19.09 -13.21 -2.61
C VAL A 347 -18.40 -12.14 -3.47
N VAL A 348 -17.49 -12.55 -4.35
CA VAL A 348 -16.65 -11.64 -5.16
C VAL A 348 -17.46 -10.64 -5.98
N ASP A 349 -18.52 -11.11 -6.65
CA ASP A 349 -19.36 -10.28 -7.50
C ASP A 349 -20.11 -9.16 -6.77
N GLU A 350 -20.25 -9.29 -5.47
CA GLU A 350 -20.82 -8.27 -4.60
C GLU A 350 -19.71 -7.35 -4.04
N LYS A 351 -18.64 -7.95 -3.51
CA LYS A 351 -17.60 -7.22 -2.77
C LYS A 351 -16.76 -6.32 -3.67
N LYS A 352 -16.60 -6.65 -4.96
CA LYS A 352 -15.88 -5.78 -5.92
C LYS A 352 -16.47 -4.38 -6.01
N TRP A 353 -17.80 -4.25 -5.98
CA TRP A 353 -18.48 -2.94 -6.02
C TRP A 353 -18.26 -2.13 -4.76
N ARG A 354 -18.19 -2.78 -3.60
CA ARG A 354 -17.89 -2.12 -2.33
C ARG A 354 -16.47 -1.56 -2.31
N VAL A 355 -15.50 -2.29 -2.87
CA VAL A 355 -14.12 -1.80 -3.04
C VAL A 355 -14.09 -0.60 -3.98
N LEU A 356 -14.71 -0.71 -5.16
CA LEU A 356 -14.80 0.38 -6.13
C LEU A 356 -15.40 1.64 -5.47
N ASN A 357 -16.58 1.53 -4.89
CA ASN A 357 -17.28 2.66 -4.29
C ASN A 357 -16.52 3.27 -3.11
N TYR A 358 -15.83 2.46 -2.30
CA TYR A 358 -14.98 2.95 -1.23
C TYR A 358 -13.88 3.87 -1.76
N VAL A 359 -13.14 3.43 -2.78
CA VAL A 359 -12.04 4.21 -3.37
C VAL A 359 -12.55 5.48 -4.03
N ILE A 360 -13.64 5.38 -4.81
CA ILE A 360 -14.22 6.51 -5.52
C ILE A 360 -14.75 7.57 -4.56
N THR A 361 -15.45 7.15 -3.50
CA THR A 361 -15.95 8.06 -2.46
C THR A 361 -14.79 8.74 -1.72
N LEU A 362 -13.73 7.99 -1.45
CA LEU A 362 -12.54 8.52 -0.80
C LEU A 362 -11.84 9.58 -1.67
N ARG A 363 -11.68 9.33 -2.97
CA ARG A 363 -11.10 10.30 -3.92
C ARG A 363 -11.95 11.56 -4.05
N ASN A 364 -13.27 11.41 -4.19
CA ASN A 364 -14.19 12.54 -4.22
C ASN A 364 -14.06 13.40 -2.95
N GLY A 365 -14.09 12.75 -1.77
CA GLY A 365 -13.93 13.45 -0.50
C GLY A 365 -12.57 14.18 -0.41
N LEU A 366 -11.49 13.57 -0.91
CA LEU A 366 -10.16 14.19 -0.88
C LEU A 366 -10.09 15.43 -1.79
N GLN A 367 -10.65 15.34 -3.00
CA GLN A 367 -10.72 16.49 -3.91
C GLN A 367 -11.63 17.59 -3.35
N THR A 368 -12.71 17.23 -2.67
CA THR A 368 -13.59 18.18 -1.99
C THR A 368 -12.85 18.91 -0.87
N LEU A 369 -12.03 18.20 -0.08
CA LEU A 369 -11.18 18.83 0.94
C LEU A 369 -10.16 19.78 0.32
N ALA A 370 -9.53 19.39 -0.80
CA ALA A 370 -8.59 20.25 -1.51
C ALA A 370 -9.27 21.56 -1.97
N ALA A 371 -10.44 21.45 -2.61
CA ALA A 371 -11.24 22.60 -3.01
C ALA A 371 -11.60 23.51 -1.82
N ALA A 372 -12.04 22.93 -0.70
CA ALA A 372 -12.36 23.67 0.51
C ALA A 372 -11.15 24.37 1.16
N SER A 373 -9.95 23.86 0.91
CA SER A 373 -8.67 24.46 1.30
C SER A 373 -8.12 25.46 0.29
N GLY A 374 -8.86 25.79 -0.78
CA GLY A 374 -8.42 26.73 -1.83
C GLY A 374 -7.40 26.14 -2.79
N LEU A 375 -7.34 24.81 -2.91
CA LEU A 375 -6.44 24.09 -3.81
C LEU A 375 -7.21 23.53 -5.00
N ASP A 376 -6.61 23.59 -6.18
CA ASP A 376 -7.14 22.99 -7.41
C ASP A 376 -6.82 21.48 -7.55
N SER A 377 -6.04 20.90 -6.63
CA SER A 377 -5.65 19.49 -6.64
C SER A 377 -5.22 19.01 -5.26
N TYR A 378 -5.53 17.75 -4.92
CA TYR A 378 -5.07 17.12 -3.68
C TYR A 378 -3.55 17.03 -3.56
N THR A 379 -2.80 17.11 -4.66
CA THR A 379 -1.32 17.03 -4.62
C THR A 379 -0.67 18.29 -4.04
N LYS A 380 -1.45 19.35 -3.82
CA LYS A 380 -0.96 20.66 -3.35
C LYS A 380 -1.12 20.90 -1.85
N PHE A 381 -1.59 19.91 -1.09
CA PHE A 381 -1.62 20.01 0.37
C PHE A 381 -0.19 20.24 0.91
N LYS A 382 -0.07 21.23 1.80
CA LYS A 382 1.18 21.61 2.47
C LYS A 382 0.95 21.69 3.98
N ARG A 383 2.03 21.75 4.77
CA ARG A 383 1.97 21.77 6.24
C ARG A 383 1.16 22.95 6.82
N ASP A 384 1.08 24.08 6.13
CA ASP A 384 0.28 25.24 6.52
C ASP A 384 -1.25 24.99 6.47
N HIS A 385 -1.71 24.03 5.66
CA HIS A 385 -3.13 23.64 5.56
C HIS A 385 -3.59 22.77 6.74
N VAL A 386 -2.67 22.25 7.55
CA VAL A 386 -2.98 21.39 8.69
C VAL A 386 -2.68 22.14 9.98
N VAL A 387 -3.59 22.02 10.95
CA VAL A 387 -3.40 22.57 12.29
C VAL A 387 -3.43 21.50 13.36
N TYR A 388 -2.58 21.64 14.35
CA TYR A 388 -2.58 20.86 15.58
C TYR A 388 -3.24 21.68 16.69
N ARG A 389 -4.19 21.06 17.39
CA ARG A 389 -4.80 21.60 18.60
C ARG A 389 -4.23 20.86 19.80
N ASP A 390 -3.59 21.59 20.70
CA ASP A 390 -3.06 21.01 21.93
C ASP A 390 -4.16 20.74 22.98
N GLN A 391 -3.75 20.19 24.13
CA GLN A 391 -4.64 19.85 25.24
C GLN A 391 -5.34 21.06 25.88
N TYR A 392 -4.85 22.28 25.64
CA TYR A 392 -5.43 23.53 26.14
C TYR A 392 -6.30 24.23 25.09
N GLY A 393 -6.47 23.63 23.90
CA GLY A 393 -7.25 24.19 22.81
C GLY A 393 -6.48 25.20 21.95
N LYS A 394 -5.19 25.42 22.19
CA LYS A 394 -4.37 26.31 21.36
C LYS A 394 -4.07 25.62 20.03
N VAL A 395 -4.24 26.39 18.95
CA VAL A 395 -4.07 25.92 17.58
C VAL A 395 -2.73 26.42 17.03
N THR A 396 -1.94 25.53 16.44
CA THR A 396 -0.67 25.84 15.76
C THR A 396 -0.65 25.13 14.41
N SER A 397 -0.24 25.81 13.33
CA SER A 397 -0.06 25.15 12.03
C SER A 397 1.03 24.08 12.10
N LEU A 398 0.90 23.04 11.28
CA LEU A 398 1.90 21.97 11.23
C LEU A 398 3.25 22.51 10.75
N GLU A 399 3.25 23.51 9.85
CA GLU A 399 4.46 24.17 9.38
C GLU A 399 5.20 24.90 10.51
N LYS A 400 4.47 25.53 11.44
CA LYS A 400 5.11 26.19 12.58
C LYS A 400 5.65 25.19 13.60
N LEU A 401 5.02 24.03 13.74
CA LEU A 401 5.50 22.95 14.61
C LEU A 401 6.70 22.22 13.99
N PHE A 402 6.69 22.03 12.69
CA PHE A 402 7.69 21.32 11.90
C PHE A 402 7.99 22.14 10.64
N PRO A 403 8.83 23.18 10.74
CA PRO A 403 9.19 23.97 9.57
C PRO A 403 9.92 23.10 8.55
N TYR A 404 9.71 23.37 7.27
CA TYR A 404 10.49 22.68 6.24
C TYR A 404 11.98 23.01 6.44
N PRO A 405 12.88 22.01 6.42
CA PRO A 405 14.30 22.25 6.57
C PRO A 405 14.88 22.86 5.29
N ASP A 406 15.89 23.71 5.48
CA ASP A 406 16.76 24.14 4.39
C ASP A 406 17.64 22.97 3.93
N ALA A 407 17.95 22.93 2.63
CA ALA A 407 18.75 21.88 1.98
C ALA A 407 20.26 22.14 2.04
#